data_AF-A0A066PRL1-F1
#
_entry.id   AF-A0A066PRL1-F1
#
_cell.length_a   1.000
_cell.length_b   1.000
_cell.length_c   1.000
_cell.angle_alpha   90.00
_cell.angle_beta   90.00
_cell.angle_gamma   90.00
#
_symmetry.space_group_name_H-M   'P 1'
#
loop_
_entity.id
_entity.type
_entity.pdbx_description
1 polymer ?
#
loop_
_entity_poly.entity_id
_entity_poly.type
_entity_poly.pdbx_seq_one_letter_code
_entity_poly.pdbx_strand_id
1 'polypeptide(L)'
;MTTPTPPSPGLLLRPRFDAFIEALCAHIAGEGAKRRIAGPLIILIWQRLRRLAARFARLVTTQPRARATRPAGRSGPPHTLPRAFGWLARLIPGTASVAAQFRALLDTPDMAALIAATPEAGRILRPLCHTLGIRPPAPLRRPRRPRRAPPPEAAVPQATPTPRTAGAPSCAGAKPRLAPRPRRHPLQPAPPRKTRLTPHRPAAPSTFRIQNKKLARPVGAAAAGGPGTKNIPAHGHAPGCLAKASVDQSIIRSDGVI
;
A
#
# COMPACT_ATOMS: atom_id res chain seq x y z
N MET A 1 -12.32 -43.83 11.90
CA MET A 1 -11.44 -42.77 12.45
C MET A 1 -11.62 -41.52 11.61
N THR A 2 -12.46 -40.60 12.05
CA THR A 2 -12.71 -39.32 11.37
C THR A 2 -11.64 -38.33 11.82
N THR A 3 -10.75 -37.94 10.90
CA THR A 3 -9.78 -36.88 11.16
C THR A 3 -10.53 -35.55 11.34
N PRO A 4 -10.34 -34.82 12.45
CA PRO A 4 -10.98 -33.53 12.64
C PRO A 4 -10.53 -32.58 11.54
N THR A 5 -11.50 -32.01 10.81
CA THR A 5 -11.22 -30.99 9.79
C THR A 5 -10.71 -29.74 10.51
N PRO A 6 -9.48 -29.27 10.23
CA PRO A 6 -8.92 -28.12 10.93
C PRO A 6 -9.79 -26.88 10.69
N PRO A 7 -10.00 -26.04 11.73
CA PRO A 7 -10.77 -24.81 11.59
C PRO A 7 -10.14 -23.95 10.49
N SER A 8 -10.98 -23.41 9.60
CA SER A 8 -10.51 -22.64 8.45
C SER A 8 -9.67 -21.45 8.90
N PRO A 9 -8.34 -21.43 8.63
CA PRO A 9 -7.44 -20.41 9.16
C PRO A 9 -7.76 -18.99 8.65
N GLY A 10 -8.56 -18.88 7.58
CA GLY A 10 -8.95 -17.60 6.98
C GLY A 10 -9.76 -16.67 7.90
N LEU A 11 -10.56 -17.20 8.83
CA LEU A 11 -11.51 -16.38 9.59
C LEU A 11 -10.83 -15.49 10.65
N LEU A 12 -9.73 -15.93 11.24
CA LEU A 12 -8.97 -15.16 12.23
C LEU A 12 -8.01 -14.15 11.57
N LEU A 13 -7.60 -14.40 10.33
CA LEU A 13 -6.66 -13.55 9.60
C LEU A 13 -7.28 -12.23 9.16
N ARG A 14 -8.56 -12.23 8.80
CA ARG A 14 -9.27 -11.02 8.38
C ARG A 14 -9.28 -9.93 9.46
N PRO A 15 -9.79 -10.15 10.69
CA PRO A 15 -9.80 -9.11 11.71
C PRO A 15 -8.38 -8.65 12.09
N ARG A 16 -7.40 -9.57 12.12
CA ARG A 16 -5.99 -9.23 12.36
C ARG A 16 -5.42 -8.31 11.28
N PHE A 17 -5.69 -8.61 10.00
CA PHE A 17 -5.24 -7.78 8.89
C PHE A 17 -5.94 -6.42 8.86
N ASP A 18 -7.24 -6.38 9.13
CA ASP A 18 -8.00 -5.12 9.20
C ASP A 18 -7.50 -4.23 10.34
N ALA A 19 -7.27 -4.78 11.53
CA ALA A 19 -6.67 -4.08 12.67
C ALA A 19 -5.26 -3.55 12.35
N PHE A 20 -4.43 -4.34 11.65
CA PHE A 20 -3.12 -3.91 11.19
C PHE A 20 -3.21 -2.71 10.23
N ILE A 21 -4.11 -2.75 9.26
CA ILE A 21 -4.30 -1.65 8.30
C ILE A 21 -4.79 -0.39 9.01
N GLU A 22 -5.68 -0.53 9.99
CA GLU A 22 -6.16 0.57 10.81
C GLU A 22 -5.04 1.21 11.64
N ALA A 23 -4.24 0.39 12.34
CA ALA A 23 -3.08 0.85 13.09
C ALA A 23 -2.06 1.57 12.18
N LEU A 24 -1.80 1.05 10.98
CA LEU A 24 -0.94 1.69 9.99
C LEU A 24 -1.51 3.04 9.52
N CYS A 25 -2.83 3.13 9.28
CA CYS A 25 -3.47 4.39 8.90
C CYS A 25 -3.38 5.43 10.02
N ALA A 26 -3.63 5.04 11.27
CA ALA A 26 -3.51 5.91 12.44
C ALA A 26 -2.08 6.41 12.61
N HIS A 27 -1.09 5.53 12.46
CA HIS A 27 0.33 5.89 12.53
C HIS A 27 0.72 6.89 11.43
N ILE A 28 0.28 6.66 10.18
CA ILE A 28 0.51 7.59 9.05
C ILE A 28 -0.14 8.95 9.31
N ALA A 29 -1.35 8.99 9.87
CA ALA A 29 -2.01 10.25 10.21
C ALA A 29 -1.24 11.03 11.28
N GLY A 30 -0.81 10.35 12.34
CA GLY A 30 -0.02 10.95 13.42
C GLY A 30 1.33 11.49 12.95
N GLU A 31 2.12 10.69 12.22
CA GLU A 31 3.41 11.13 11.67
C GLU A 31 3.27 12.13 10.52
N GLY A 32 2.22 12.02 9.72
CA GLY A 32 1.90 12.93 8.63
C GLY A 32 1.69 14.36 9.13
N ALA A 33 0.97 14.51 10.24
CA ALA A 33 0.79 15.80 10.92
C ALA A 33 2.12 16.37 11.43
N LYS A 34 2.95 15.56 12.11
CA LYS A 34 4.26 15.99 12.65
C LYS A 34 5.21 16.47 11.55
N ARG A 35 5.22 15.78 10.40
CA ARG A 35 6.14 16.05 9.28
C ARG A 35 5.60 17.02 8.23
N ARG A 36 4.40 17.58 8.45
CA ARG A 36 3.70 18.48 7.52
C ARG A 36 3.58 17.89 6.11
N ILE A 37 3.33 16.60 6.01
CA ILE A 37 3.07 15.95 4.72
C ILE A 37 1.77 16.53 4.15
N ALA A 38 1.77 16.87 2.86
CA ALA A 38 0.60 17.43 2.20
C ALA A 38 -0.65 16.56 2.43
N GLY A 39 -1.71 17.16 2.99
CA GLY A 39 -2.96 16.45 3.32
C GLY A 39 -3.52 15.58 2.18
N PRO A 40 -3.56 16.06 0.92
CA PRO A 40 -3.98 15.23 -0.21
C PRO A 40 -3.16 13.95 -0.39
N LEU A 41 -1.85 13.99 -0.10
CA LEU A 41 -1.01 12.79 -0.18
C LEU A 41 -1.40 11.78 0.89
N ILE A 42 -1.63 12.22 2.14
CA ILE A 42 -2.10 11.34 3.23
C ILE A 42 -3.42 10.65 2.83
N ILE A 43 -4.37 11.40 2.27
CA ILE A 43 -5.65 10.86 1.80
C ILE A 43 -5.42 9.80 0.71
N LEU A 44 -4.56 10.04 -0.27
CA LEU A 44 -4.27 9.07 -1.34
C LEU A 44 -3.66 7.77 -0.81
N ILE A 45 -2.76 7.88 0.17
CA ILE A 45 -2.13 6.74 0.84
C ILE A 45 -3.19 5.94 1.59
N TRP A 46 -4.02 6.62 2.38
CA TRP A 46 -5.11 6.01 3.14
C TRP A 46 -6.10 5.28 2.22
N GLN A 47 -6.57 5.94 1.16
CA GLN A 47 -7.47 5.34 0.16
C GLN A 47 -6.85 4.11 -0.51
N ARG A 48 -5.54 4.12 -0.75
CA ARG A 48 -4.83 2.95 -1.28
C ARG A 48 -4.81 1.78 -0.27
N LEU A 49 -4.50 2.03 1.00
CA LEU A 49 -4.47 1.01 2.04
C LEU A 49 -5.87 0.41 2.29
N ARG A 50 -6.91 1.24 2.41
CA ARG A 50 -8.30 0.80 2.54
C ARG A 50 -8.77 -0.05 1.36
N ARG A 51 -8.36 0.29 0.14
CA ARG A 51 -8.63 -0.54 -1.05
C ARG A 51 -7.93 -1.90 -1.00
N LEU A 52 -6.73 -1.99 -0.42
CA LEU A 52 -6.04 -3.27 -0.24
C LEU A 52 -6.74 -4.13 0.82
N ALA A 53 -7.15 -3.55 1.95
CA ALA A 53 -7.98 -4.22 2.96
C ALA A 53 -9.28 -4.76 2.38
N ALA A 54 -10.04 -3.92 1.67
CA ALA A 54 -11.28 -4.36 1.03
C ALA A 54 -11.07 -5.49 0.01
N ARG A 55 -9.95 -5.47 -0.74
CA ARG A 55 -9.62 -6.57 -1.66
C ARG A 55 -9.25 -7.85 -0.93
N PHE A 56 -8.51 -7.75 0.19
CA PHE A 56 -8.16 -8.89 1.01
C PHE A 56 -9.39 -9.50 1.67
N ALA A 57 -10.25 -8.69 2.29
CA ALA A 57 -11.51 -9.12 2.87
C ALA A 57 -12.37 -9.89 1.86
N ARG A 58 -12.53 -9.36 0.64
CA ARG A 58 -13.24 -10.05 -0.45
C ARG A 58 -12.63 -11.38 -0.81
N LEU A 59 -11.31 -11.51 -0.79
CA LEU A 59 -10.63 -12.77 -1.10
C LEU A 59 -10.89 -13.83 -0.02
N VAL A 60 -10.88 -13.42 1.25
CA VAL A 60 -11.11 -14.33 2.37
C VAL A 60 -12.58 -14.75 2.47
N THR A 61 -13.52 -13.85 2.11
CA THR A 61 -14.96 -14.16 2.18
C THR A 61 -15.51 -14.82 0.92
N THR A 62 -14.91 -14.56 -0.24
CA THR A 62 -15.48 -14.92 -1.53
C THR A 62 -14.49 -15.76 -2.31
N GLN A 63 -14.83 -17.03 -2.49
CA GLN A 63 -14.14 -17.91 -3.43
C GLN A 63 -14.17 -17.24 -4.82
N PRO A 64 -13.05 -17.21 -5.57
CA PRO A 64 -12.93 -16.44 -6.79
C PRO A 64 -14.00 -16.83 -7.82
N ARG A 65 -15.08 -16.03 -7.88
CA ARG A 65 -16.10 -16.16 -8.91
C ARG A 65 -15.50 -15.72 -10.23
N ALA A 66 -15.71 -16.51 -11.29
CA ALA A 66 -15.27 -16.19 -12.64
C ALA A 66 -15.66 -14.75 -12.98
N ARG A 67 -14.65 -13.92 -13.28
CA ARG A 67 -14.82 -12.48 -13.39
C ARG A 67 -15.54 -12.18 -14.70
N ALA A 68 -16.80 -11.76 -14.62
CA ALA A 68 -17.48 -11.18 -15.78
C ALA A 68 -16.67 -9.99 -16.30
N THR A 69 -16.38 -9.98 -17.59
CA THR A 69 -15.59 -8.94 -18.26
C THR A 69 -16.34 -7.62 -18.19
N ARG A 70 -16.07 -6.82 -17.17
CA ARG A 70 -16.68 -5.49 -17.06
C ARG A 70 -16.08 -4.60 -18.14
N PRO A 71 -16.90 -3.88 -18.94
CA PRO A 71 -16.39 -2.97 -19.95
C PRO A 71 -15.48 -1.93 -19.30
N ALA A 72 -14.34 -1.67 -19.95
CA ALA A 72 -13.30 -0.77 -19.47
C ALA A 72 -13.85 0.67 -19.42
N GLY A 73 -14.36 1.09 -18.26
CA GLY A 73 -14.69 2.48 -18.01
C GLY A 73 -13.43 3.34 -18.07
N ARG A 74 -13.54 4.55 -18.64
CA ARG A 74 -12.44 5.53 -18.70
C ARG A 74 -11.97 5.85 -17.28
N SER A 75 -10.88 5.24 -16.85
CA SER A 75 -10.19 5.65 -15.63
C SER A 75 -9.63 7.05 -15.87
N GLY A 76 -9.97 8.00 -15.00
CA GLY A 76 -9.39 9.34 -15.02
C GLY A 76 -7.85 9.32 -14.90
N PRO A 77 -7.20 10.49 -15.03
CA PRO A 77 -5.74 10.60 -14.94
C PRO A 77 -5.23 9.90 -13.67
N PRO A 78 -4.25 8.98 -13.79
CA PRO A 78 -3.76 8.25 -12.64
C PRO A 78 -3.09 9.21 -11.66
N HIS A 79 -3.57 9.31 -10.43
CA HIS A 79 -2.83 9.99 -9.36
C HIS A 79 -1.53 9.22 -9.10
N THR A 80 -0.40 9.83 -9.44
CA THR A 80 0.90 9.17 -9.41
C THR A 80 1.50 9.19 -8.01
N LEU A 81 1.07 8.23 -7.18
CA LEU A 81 1.82 7.94 -5.95
C LEU A 81 3.25 7.51 -6.30
N PRO A 82 4.25 7.80 -5.44
CA PRO A 82 5.61 7.32 -5.62
C PRO A 82 5.62 5.80 -5.84
N ARG A 83 6.41 5.35 -6.80
CA ARG A 83 6.53 3.93 -7.17
C ARG A 83 7.86 3.30 -6.74
N ALA A 84 8.71 4.04 -6.04
CA ALA A 84 9.98 3.51 -5.55
C ALA A 84 9.77 2.45 -4.46
N PHE A 85 10.66 1.48 -4.35
CA PHE A 85 10.61 0.47 -3.29
C PHE A 85 10.82 1.13 -1.92
N GLY A 86 9.97 0.79 -0.94
CA GLY A 86 10.03 1.35 0.40
C GLY A 86 9.75 2.85 0.48
N TRP A 87 9.05 3.42 -0.50
CA TRP A 87 8.80 4.86 -0.53
C TRP A 87 8.06 5.35 0.72
N LEU A 88 7.20 4.53 1.33
CA LEU A 88 6.48 4.92 2.55
C LEU A 88 7.42 4.99 3.76
N ALA A 89 8.35 4.05 3.88
CA ALA A 89 9.39 4.06 4.91
C ALA A 89 10.34 5.26 4.78
N ARG A 90 10.65 5.68 3.54
CA ARG A 90 11.43 6.89 3.28
C ARG A 90 10.67 8.17 3.62
N LEU A 91 9.36 8.20 3.33
CA LEU A 91 8.50 9.35 3.61
C LEU A 91 8.21 9.48 5.11
N ILE A 92 8.00 8.35 5.80
CA ILE A 92 7.63 8.26 7.20
C ILE A 92 8.50 7.18 7.86
N PRO A 93 9.68 7.54 8.40
CA PRO A 93 10.61 6.59 9.03
C PRO A 93 10.00 5.77 10.17
N GLY A 94 9.01 6.32 10.89
CA GLY A 94 8.26 5.61 11.93
C GLY A 94 7.55 4.35 11.46
N THR A 95 7.29 4.22 10.16
CA THR A 95 6.64 3.01 9.59
C THR A 95 7.54 1.77 9.60
N ALA A 96 8.82 1.88 9.95
CA ALA A 96 9.72 0.73 10.08
C ALA A 96 9.26 -0.27 11.17
N SER A 97 8.73 0.22 12.30
CA SER A 97 8.20 -0.67 13.35
C SER A 97 6.94 -1.41 12.88
N VAL A 98 6.06 -0.71 12.16
CA VAL A 98 4.87 -1.30 11.55
C VAL A 98 5.24 -2.31 10.47
N ALA A 99 6.32 -2.07 9.73
CA ALA A 99 6.86 -3.02 8.77
C ALA A 99 7.35 -4.32 9.43
N ALA A 100 7.97 -4.25 10.61
CA ALA A 100 8.36 -5.42 11.39
C ALA A 100 7.14 -6.22 11.86
N GLN A 101 6.10 -5.54 12.37
CA GLN A 101 4.84 -6.20 12.75
C GLN A 101 4.16 -6.88 11.57
N PHE A 102 4.17 -6.23 10.39
CA PHE A 102 3.63 -6.84 9.18
C PHE A 102 4.41 -8.08 8.76
N ARG A 103 5.74 -8.05 8.90
CA ARG A 103 6.59 -9.21 8.63
C ARG A 103 6.25 -10.37 9.56
N ALA A 104 6.12 -10.11 10.87
CA ALA A 104 5.70 -11.11 11.83
C ALA A 104 4.31 -11.71 11.48
N LEU A 105 3.36 -10.86 11.05
CA LEU A 105 2.05 -11.32 10.56
C LEU A 105 2.18 -12.24 9.33
N LEU A 106 3.06 -11.91 8.38
CA LEU A 106 3.31 -12.72 7.19
C LEU A 106 4.03 -14.05 7.50
N ASP A 107 4.81 -14.09 8.57
CA ASP A 107 5.54 -15.28 9.02
C ASP A 107 4.63 -16.24 9.83
N THR A 108 3.40 -15.84 10.18
CA THR A 108 2.43 -16.75 10.83
C THR A 108 2.05 -17.91 9.91
N PRO A 109 1.91 -19.14 10.45
CA PRO A 109 1.59 -20.32 9.65
C PRO A 109 0.22 -20.19 8.96
N ASP A 110 -0.75 -19.56 9.62
CA ASP A 110 -2.08 -19.30 9.05
C ASP A 110 -1.99 -18.44 7.78
N MET A 111 -1.20 -17.35 7.83
CA MET A 111 -1.04 -16.45 6.69
C MET A 111 -0.28 -17.14 5.56
N ALA A 112 0.76 -17.92 5.88
CA ALA A 112 1.49 -18.73 4.91
C ALA A 112 0.58 -19.77 4.24
N ALA A 113 -0.26 -20.48 5.01
CA ALA A 113 -1.25 -21.43 4.51
C ALA A 113 -2.28 -20.77 3.60
N LEU A 114 -2.79 -19.58 3.97
CA LEU A 114 -3.69 -18.80 3.12
C LEU A 114 -3.04 -18.41 1.77
N ILE A 115 -1.77 -17.98 1.80
CA ILE A 115 -1.02 -17.61 0.59
C ILE A 115 -0.78 -18.83 -0.32
N ALA A 116 -0.45 -19.97 0.27
CA ALA A 116 -0.25 -21.22 -0.46
C ALA A 116 -1.57 -21.71 -1.10
N ALA A 117 -2.66 -21.70 -0.34
CA ALA A 117 -3.98 -22.08 -0.83
C ALA A 117 -4.52 -21.12 -1.89
N THR A 118 -4.24 -19.81 -1.75
CA THR A 118 -4.76 -18.78 -2.64
C THR A 118 -3.65 -17.81 -3.10
N PRO A 119 -2.99 -18.08 -4.25
CA PRO A 119 -1.93 -17.22 -4.78
C PRO A 119 -2.37 -15.76 -5.06
N GLU A 120 -3.67 -15.52 -5.23
CA GLU A 120 -4.25 -14.18 -5.36
C GLU A 120 -4.04 -13.33 -4.09
N ALA A 121 -4.01 -13.95 -2.90
CA ALA A 121 -3.71 -13.25 -1.64
C ALA A 121 -2.30 -12.66 -1.71
N GLY A 122 -1.34 -13.45 -2.20
CA GLY A 122 0.02 -12.97 -2.40
C GLY A 122 0.12 -11.85 -3.44
N ARG A 123 -0.77 -11.79 -4.45
CA ARG A 123 -0.82 -10.68 -5.41
C ARG A 123 -1.33 -9.39 -4.76
N ILE A 124 -2.25 -9.47 -3.80
CA ILE A 124 -2.79 -8.33 -3.04
C ILE A 124 -1.77 -7.80 -2.01
N LEU A 125 -1.02 -8.69 -1.36
CA LEU A 125 -0.05 -8.33 -0.32
C LEU A 125 1.25 -7.72 -0.86
N ARG A 126 1.65 -8.06 -2.09
CA ARG A 126 2.89 -7.54 -2.73
C ARG A 126 2.95 -6.00 -2.82
N PRO A 127 1.91 -5.29 -3.29
CA PRO A 127 1.89 -3.83 -3.24
C PRO A 127 2.21 -3.26 -1.86
N LEU A 128 1.74 -3.93 -0.80
CA LEU A 128 1.94 -3.50 0.59
C LEU A 128 3.38 -3.75 1.05
N CYS A 129 3.94 -4.93 0.73
CA CYS A 129 5.36 -5.22 0.94
C CYS A 129 6.25 -4.17 0.25
N HIS A 130 5.94 -3.85 -1.00
CA HIS A 130 6.69 -2.89 -1.79
C HIS A 130 6.58 -1.46 -1.25
N THR A 131 5.41 -1.03 -0.74
CA THR A 131 5.25 0.30 -0.14
C THR A 131 6.03 0.43 1.16
N LEU A 132 6.01 -0.62 2.00
CA LEU A 132 6.74 -0.67 3.27
C LEU A 132 8.24 -0.95 3.12
N GLY A 133 8.69 -1.39 1.94
CA GLY A 133 10.10 -1.72 1.71
C GLY A 133 10.50 -3.09 2.28
N ILE A 134 9.53 -3.98 2.46
CA ILE A 134 9.76 -5.34 2.93
C ILE A 134 10.02 -6.23 1.72
N ARG A 135 11.09 -7.01 1.76
CA ARG A 135 11.36 -8.03 0.74
C ARG A 135 10.31 -9.14 0.88
N PRO A 136 9.58 -9.50 -0.19
CA PRO A 136 8.55 -10.54 -0.10
C PRO A 136 9.14 -11.87 0.39
N PRO A 137 8.55 -12.51 1.42
CA PRO A 137 8.98 -13.82 1.90
C PRO A 137 8.84 -14.89 0.81
N ALA A 138 9.51 -16.03 0.98
CA ALA A 138 9.55 -17.13 0.01
C ALA A 138 8.16 -17.51 -0.58
N PRO A 139 7.09 -17.74 0.23
CA PRO A 139 5.75 -18.05 -0.30
C PRO A 139 5.14 -16.92 -1.13
N LEU A 140 5.56 -15.67 -0.91
CA LEU A 140 5.12 -14.51 -1.68
C LEU A 140 5.98 -14.25 -2.92
N ARG A 141 7.11 -14.91 -3.12
CA ARG A 141 7.89 -14.77 -4.36
C ARG A 141 7.13 -15.47 -5.48
N ARG A 142 6.96 -14.76 -6.62
CA ARG A 142 6.42 -15.41 -7.82
C ARG A 142 7.46 -16.45 -8.23
N PRO A 143 7.06 -17.68 -8.63
CA PRO A 143 7.94 -18.54 -9.38
C PRO A 143 8.56 -17.69 -10.49
N ARG A 144 9.89 -17.68 -10.57
CA ARG A 144 10.58 -16.93 -11.61
C ARG A 144 10.08 -17.55 -12.91
N ARG A 145 9.22 -16.83 -13.64
CA ARG A 145 8.75 -17.31 -14.95
C ARG A 145 10.02 -17.64 -15.71
N PRO A 146 10.17 -18.88 -16.23
CA PRO A 146 11.30 -19.22 -17.08
C PRO A 146 11.44 -18.08 -18.07
N ARG A 147 12.60 -17.42 -18.06
CA ARG A 147 12.83 -16.32 -18.99
C ARG A 147 12.60 -16.95 -20.36
N ARG A 148 11.54 -16.53 -21.06
CA ARG A 148 11.32 -16.99 -22.43
C ARG A 148 12.67 -16.76 -23.12
N ALA A 149 13.24 -17.82 -23.69
CA ALA A 149 14.45 -17.67 -24.46
C ALA A 149 14.25 -16.45 -25.36
N PRO A 150 15.25 -15.55 -25.48
CA PRO A 150 15.16 -14.46 -26.43
C PRO A 150 14.59 -15.05 -27.72
N PRO A 151 13.52 -14.47 -28.32
CA PRO A 151 13.04 -14.95 -29.60
C PRO A 151 14.27 -15.16 -30.48
N PRO A 152 14.44 -16.33 -31.12
CA PRO A 152 15.58 -16.54 -32.01
C PRO A 152 15.63 -15.31 -32.88
N GLU A 153 16.71 -14.56 -32.75
CA GLU A 153 16.88 -13.27 -33.38
C GLU A 153 16.65 -13.55 -34.86
N ALA A 154 15.45 -13.21 -35.33
CA ALA A 154 15.03 -13.53 -36.68
C ALA A 154 16.10 -12.88 -37.53
N ALA A 155 16.95 -13.73 -38.14
CA ALA A 155 18.20 -13.33 -38.75
C ALA A 155 17.90 -12.04 -39.50
N VAL A 156 18.34 -10.91 -38.93
CA VAL A 156 18.09 -9.62 -39.56
C VAL A 156 18.70 -9.84 -40.94
N PRO A 157 17.91 -9.79 -42.02
CA PRO A 157 18.43 -10.01 -43.36
C PRO A 157 19.60 -9.06 -43.45
N GLN A 158 20.82 -9.61 -43.53
CA GLN A 158 22.02 -8.79 -43.57
C GLN A 158 21.78 -7.86 -44.75
N ALA A 159 21.57 -6.58 -44.45
CA ALA A 159 21.28 -5.61 -45.47
C ALA A 159 22.45 -5.71 -46.43
N THR A 160 22.14 -6.13 -47.66
CA THR A 160 23.11 -6.28 -48.73
C THR A 160 23.94 -5.00 -48.72
N PRO A 161 25.28 -5.09 -48.56
CA PRO A 161 26.11 -3.91 -48.47
C PRO A 161 25.86 -3.08 -49.72
N THR A 162 25.20 -1.94 -49.54
CA THR A 162 24.97 -0.99 -50.60
C THR A 162 26.35 -0.56 -51.07
N PRO A 163 26.69 -0.67 -52.37
CA PRO A 163 28.01 -0.32 -52.86
C PRO A 163 28.33 1.10 -52.42
N ARG A 164 29.38 1.20 -51.62
CA ARG A 164 29.92 2.44 -51.09
C ARG A 164 30.47 3.20 -52.30
N THR A 165 29.71 4.17 -52.82
CA THR A 165 30.22 5.11 -53.81
C THR A 165 31.42 5.82 -53.20
N ALA A 166 32.61 5.44 -53.65
CA ALA A 166 33.86 6.08 -53.32
C ALA A 166 33.87 7.48 -53.95
N GLY A 167 34.04 8.51 -53.12
CA GLY A 167 34.27 9.88 -53.59
C GLY A 167 33.47 10.95 -52.86
N ALA A 168 33.83 11.25 -51.62
CA ALA A 168 33.59 12.58 -51.08
C ALA A 168 34.77 12.95 -50.17
N PRO A 169 35.55 14.00 -50.51
CA PRO A 169 36.68 14.43 -49.69
C PRO A 169 36.22 14.99 -48.36
N SER A 170 36.98 14.60 -47.34
CA SER A 170 36.90 15.06 -45.95
C SER A 170 36.99 16.59 -45.87
N CYS A 171 35.88 17.25 -45.51
CA CYS A 171 35.93 18.56 -44.88
C CYS A 171 35.82 18.35 -43.37
N ALA A 172 36.96 18.41 -42.71
CA ALA A 172 37.06 18.59 -41.28
C ALA A 172 36.40 19.93 -40.89
N GLY A 173 35.59 19.91 -39.83
CA GLY A 173 35.22 21.13 -39.10
C GLY A 173 33.80 21.63 -39.35
N ALA A 174 32.82 21.02 -38.68
CA ALA A 174 31.66 21.73 -38.14
C ALA A 174 30.89 20.80 -37.20
N LYS A 175 30.78 21.15 -35.92
CA LYS A 175 29.83 20.51 -35.00
C LYS A 175 28.42 20.79 -35.54
N PRO A 176 27.63 19.78 -35.94
CA PRO A 176 26.28 20.04 -36.40
C PRO A 176 25.45 20.47 -35.19
N ARG A 177 25.09 21.75 -35.18
CA ARG A 177 24.01 22.31 -34.39
C ARG A 177 22.79 21.42 -34.62
N LEU A 178 22.37 20.70 -33.57
CA LEU A 178 21.13 19.94 -33.55
C LEU A 178 19.97 20.88 -33.91
N ALA A 179 19.49 20.75 -35.14
CA ALA A 179 18.25 21.36 -35.58
C ALA A 179 17.10 20.87 -34.68
N PRO A 180 16.13 21.73 -34.36
CA PRO A 180 14.96 21.34 -33.59
C PRO A 180 14.20 20.26 -34.36
N ARG A 181 14.04 19.08 -33.75
CA ARG A 181 13.25 17.99 -34.31
C ARG A 181 11.86 18.52 -34.69
N PRO A 182 11.40 18.37 -35.95
CA PRO A 182 10.04 18.69 -36.31
C PRO A 182 9.11 17.78 -35.51
N ARG A 183 8.20 18.41 -34.76
CA ARG A 183 7.07 17.75 -34.09
C ARG A 183 6.16 17.14 -35.16
N ARG A 184 6.46 15.92 -35.60
CA ARG A 184 5.46 15.07 -36.26
C ARG A 184 4.50 14.57 -35.20
N HIS A 185 3.51 15.40 -34.86
CA HIS A 185 2.24 14.90 -34.36
C HIS A 185 1.54 14.23 -35.55
N PRO A 186 1.30 12.91 -35.54
CA PRO A 186 0.29 12.35 -36.42
C PRO A 186 -1.02 13.06 -36.09
N LEU A 187 -1.65 13.62 -37.12
CA LEU A 187 -3.01 14.12 -37.11
C LEU A 187 -3.91 13.07 -36.46
N GLN A 188 -4.15 13.20 -35.15
CA GLN A 188 -5.25 12.49 -34.51
C GLN A 188 -6.52 13.18 -35.01
N PRO A 189 -7.48 12.44 -35.60
CA PRO A 189 -8.76 13.01 -35.98
C PRO A 189 -9.41 13.62 -34.73
N ALA A 190 -9.84 14.87 -34.86
CA ALA A 190 -10.50 15.59 -33.79
C ALA A 190 -11.68 14.75 -33.25
N PRO A 191 -11.77 14.50 -31.94
CA PRO A 191 -12.93 13.80 -31.40
C PRO A 191 -14.19 14.63 -31.68
N PRO A 192 -15.32 13.99 -32.02
CA PRO A 192 -16.56 14.70 -32.27
C PRO A 192 -16.91 15.58 -31.06
N ARG A 193 -17.10 16.87 -31.33
CA ARG A 193 -17.60 17.86 -30.35
C ARG A 193 -18.90 17.29 -29.76
N LYS A 194 -18.81 16.75 -28.55
CA LYS A 194 -20.00 16.49 -27.74
C LYS A 194 -20.56 17.85 -27.39
N THR A 195 -21.67 18.19 -28.05
CA THR A 195 -22.62 19.21 -27.61
C THR A 195 -22.74 19.15 -26.10
N ARG A 196 -22.34 20.24 -25.44
CA ARG A 196 -22.58 20.45 -24.02
C ARG A 196 -24.10 20.42 -23.82
N LEU A 197 -24.64 19.27 -23.47
CA LEU A 197 -25.84 19.20 -22.67
C LEU A 197 -25.50 19.83 -21.34
N THR A 198 -25.84 21.12 -21.23
CA THR A 198 -25.99 21.84 -19.98
C THR A 198 -26.79 20.97 -19.01
N PRO A 199 -26.20 20.49 -17.90
CA PRO A 199 -27.01 19.91 -16.84
C PRO A 199 -27.88 21.04 -16.30
N HIS A 200 -29.20 20.86 -16.38
CA HIS A 200 -30.16 21.68 -15.68
C HIS A 200 -29.73 21.77 -14.21
N ARG A 201 -29.49 23.00 -13.77
CA ARG A 201 -29.25 23.42 -12.39
C ARG A 201 -30.45 22.97 -11.55
N PRO A 202 -30.34 21.95 -10.67
CA PRO A 202 -31.38 21.72 -9.70
C PRO A 202 -31.45 22.92 -8.74
N ALA A 203 -32.67 23.34 -8.44
CA ALA A 203 -32.98 24.40 -7.51
C ALA A 203 -32.32 24.19 -6.15
N ALA A 204 -32.07 25.30 -5.46
CA ALA A 204 -31.26 25.44 -4.27
C ALA A 204 -31.52 24.39 -3.17
N PRO A 205 -30.49 23.96 -2.41
CA PRO A 205 -30.69 23.21 -1.20
C PRO A 205 -31.36 24.11 -0.15
N SER A 206 -32.58 23.72 0.22
CA SER A 206 -33.25 24.14 1.44
C SER A 206 -32.26 24.08 2.61
N THR A 207 -32.13 25.19 3.32
CA THR A 207 -31.35 25.34 4.55
C THR A 207 -31.79 24.31 5.58
N PHE A 208 -31.08 23.18 5.66
CA PHE A 208 -31.24 22.21 6.73
C PHE A 208 -30.62 22.81 8.00
N ARG A 209 -31.48 23.51 8.75
CA ARG A 209 -31.21 24.08 10.07
C ARG A 209 -30.96 22.91 11.04
N ILE A 210 -29.69 22.54 11.24
CA ILE A 210 -29.28 21.64 12.31
C ILE A 210 -29.61 22.36 13.63
N GLN A 211 -30.74 22.02 14.23
CA GLN A 211 -31.00 22.33 15.63
C GLN A 211 -29.99 21.52 16.44
N ASN A 212 -28.99 22.22 17.00
CA ASN A 212 -28.19 21.71 18.10
C ASN A 212 -29.12 21.47 19.29
N LYS A 213 -29.69 20.27 19.36
CA LYS A 213 -30.45 19.79 20.52
C LYS A 213 -29.44 19.51 21.63
N LYS A 214 -29.22 20.56 22.43
CA LYS A 214 -28.50 20.57 23.70
C LYS A 214 -29.14 19.51 24.62
N LEU A 215 -28.65 18.29 24.58
CA LEU A 215 -28.94 17.27 25.58
C LEU A 215 -28.20 17.67 26.85
N ALA A 216 -28.97 18.25 27.77
CA ALA A 216 -28.59 18.41 29.16
C ALA A 216 -28.16 17.04 29.72
N ARG A 217 -26.93 16.96 30.25
CA ARG A 217 -26.54 15.88 31.15
C ARG A 217 -27.23 16.14 32.49
N PRO A 218 -27.98 15.17 33.04
CA PRO A 218 -28.41 15.26 34.43
C PRO A 218 -27.19 15.14 35.34
N VAL A 219 -27.05 16.13 36.21
CA VAL A 219 -26.22 16.11 37.40
C VAL A 219 -27.01 15.37 38.48
N GLY A 220 -26.50 14.22 38.90
CA GLY A 220 -26.88 13.51 40.13
C GLY A 220 -25.68 12.63 40.48
N ALA A 221 -24.83 12.94 41.46
CA ALA A 221 -25.01 13.14 42.90
C ALA A 221 -25.26 11.82 43.66
N ALA A 222 -24.39 11.59 44.66
CA ALA A 222 -24.28 10.50 45.64
C ALA A 222 -23.68 9.18 45.11
N ALA A 223 -22.71 8.51 45.75
CA ALA A 223 -22.18 8.56 47.12
C ALA A 223 -20.72 8.02 47.10
N ALA A 224 -19.79 8.69 47.78
CA ALA A 224 -19.25 8.32 49.10
C ALA A 224 -18.30 7.11 49.10
N GLY A 225 -17.03 7.34 49.45
CA GLY A 225 -16.17 6.29 50.02
C GLY A 225 -14.69 6.32 49.64
N GLY A 226 -13.85 6.98 50.45
CA GLY A 226 -12.51 6.47 50.76
C GLY A 226 -11.30 7.29 50.30
N PRO A 227 -10.69 8.10 51.19
CA PRO A 227 -9.36 8.66 51.00
C PRO A 227 -8.28 7.67 51.47
N GLY A 228 -7.26 7.46 50.63
CA GLY A 228 -6.12 6.59 50.92
C GLY A 228 -4.84 7.10 50.28
N THR A 229 -4.54 8.38 50.48
CA THR A 229 -3.25 8.99 50.13
C THR A 229 -2.16 8.46 51.07
N LYS A 230 -1.38 7.49 50.62
CA LYS A 230 -0.06 7.21 51.21
C LYS A 230 0.98 8.02 50.44
N ASN A 231 1.43 9.08 51.12
CA ASN A 231 2.68 9.79 50.83
C ASN A 231 3.81 8.80 50.59
N ILE A 232 4.49 8.92 49.46
CA ILE A 232 5.84 8.39 49.27
C ILE A 232 6.76 9.60 49.11
N PRO A 233 7.78 9.76 49.98
CA PRO A 233 8.63 10.94 49.99
C PRO A 233 9.61 10.94 48.82
N ALA A 234 9.86 12.15 48.33
CA ALA A 234 10.96 12.48 47.45
C ALA A 234 12.29 12.23 48.16
N HIS A 235 13.09 11.31 47.62
CA HIS A 235 14.54 11.31 47.80
C HIS A 235 15.20 11.50 46.44
N GLY A 236 15.92 12.63 46.32
CA GLY A 236 16.80 12.87 45.21
C GLY A 236 18.05 11.99 45.29
N HIS A 237 18.47 11.46 44.14
CA HIS A 237 19.86 11.11 43.92
C HIS A 237 20.23 11.30 42.43
N ALA A 238 21.29 12.09 42.27
CA ALA A 238 22.24 12.36 41.19
C ALA A 238 22.22 11.56 39.85
N PRO A 239 22.81 12.16 38.79
CA PRO A 239 22.86 11.61 37.44
C PRO A 239 24.04 10.65 37.22
N GLY A 240 23.87 9.63 36.39
CA GLY A 240 25.01 8.85 35.89
C GLY A 240 24.67 7.52 35.23
N CYS A 241 25.24 7.35 34.04
CA CYS A 241 25.67 6.07 33.44
C CYS A 241 24.62 5.14 32.80
N LEU A 242 24.66 5.14 31.46
CA LEU A 242 24.93 3.95 30.63
C LEU A 242 24.44 2.60 31.21
N ALA A 243 23.27 2.14 30.76
CA ALA A 243 22.99 0.72 30.68
C ALA A 243 22.04 0.42 29.52
N LYS A 244 22.47 -0.53 28.70
CA LYS A 244 21.78 -1.11 27.55
C LYS A 244 20.37 -1.53 27.95
N ALA A 245 19.35 -1.06 27.22
CA ALA A 245 18.04 -1.70 27.23
C ALA A 245 18.16 -3.04 26.50
N SER A 246 18.53 -4.07 27.27
CA SER A 246 18.26 -5.47 27.00
C SER A 246 16.75 -5.62 26.89
N VAL A 247 16.26 -5.88 25.67
CA VAL A 247 14.86 -6.23 25.46
C VAL A 247 14.68 -7.64 26.01
N ASP A 248 14.02 -7.71 27.16
CA ASP A 248 13.58 -8.93 27.81
C ASP A 248 12.60 -9.66 26.88
N GLN A 249 13.13 -10.70 26.24
CA GLN A 249 12.40 -11.63 25.38
C GLN A 249 12.23 -12.89 26.20
N SER A 250 11.21 -12.91 27.06
CA SER A 250 10.96 -14.01 27.98
C SER A 250 9.50 -14.46 27.94
N ILE A 251 9.34 -15.76 27.71
CA ILE A 251 8.19 -16.62 28.04
C ILE A 251 7.07 -16.70 27.00
N ILE A 252 7.28 -17.58 26.00
CA ILE A 252 6.30 -18.61 25.65
C ILE A 252 7.03 -19.97 25.64
N ARG A 253 7.11 -20.61 26.81
CA ARG A 253 7.19 -22.09 26.94
C ARG A 253 5.81 -22.58 26.47
N SER A 254 5.66 -23.34 25.39
CA SER A 254 5.98 -24.77 25.24
C SER A 254 5.36 -25.61 26.36
N ASP A 255 4.08 -25.95 26.18
CA ASP A 255 3.40 -27.07 26.85
C ASP A 255 2.54 -27.83 25.82
N GLY A 256 2.61 -29.17 25.89
CA GLY A 256 1.81 -30.15 25.14
C GLY A 256 2.63 -30.87 24.05
N VAL A 257 3.20 -32.06 24.23
CA VAL A 257 2.60 -33.36 24.60
C VAL A 257 1.40 -33.68 23.71
N ILE A 258 1.63 -34.40 22.60
CA ILE A 258 1.44 -35.85 22.40
C ILE A 258 2.33 -36.26 21.22
#